data_AF-A0A1V4PG43-F1
#
_entry.id   AF-A0A1V4PG43-F1
#
_cell.length_a   1.000
_cell.length_b   1.000
_cell.length_c   1.000
_cell.angle_alpha   90.00
_cell.angle_beta   90.00
_cell.angle_gamma   90.00
#
_symmetry.space_group_name_H-M   'P 1'
#
loop_
_entity.id
_entity.type
_entity.pdbx_description
1 polymer ?
#
loop_
_entity_poly.entity_id
_entity_poly.type
_entity_poly.pdbx_seq_one_letter_code
_entity_poly.pdbx_strand_id
1 'polypeptide(L)' 'MMVQGPVRVETPDGSAVESDRFMVAICTCRRSKTYPLCDTSHRKKRRPTP' A
#
# COMPACT_ATOMS: atom_id res chain seq x y z
N MET A 1 5.55 0.51 -4.76
CA MET A 1 5.87 1.62 -5.68
C MET A 1 5.74 2.92 -4.91
N MET A 2 6.61 3.91 -5.15
CA MET A 2 6.47 5.24 -4.54
C MET A 2 5.85 6.19 -5.56
N VAL A 3 4.91 7.02 -5.13
CA VAL A 3 4.20 8.01 -5.95
C VAL A 3 4.23 9.34 -5.20
N GLN A 4 4.47 10.45 -5.92
CA GLN A 4 4.34 11.79 -5.33
C GLN A 4 2.87 12.12 -5.12
N GLY A 5 2.53 12.66 -3.95
CA GLY A 5 1.17 13.06 -3.61
C GLY A 5 0.95 14.57 -3.60
N PRO A 6 -0.26 15.02 -3.23
CA PRO A 6 -1.40 14.21 -2.77
C PRO A 6 -1.99 13.31 -3.86
N VAL A 7 -2.61 12.19 -3.47
CA VAL A 7 -3.23 11.23 -4.42
C VAL A 7 -4.63 10.80 -3.97
N ARG A 8 -5.49 10.54 -4.96
CA ARG A 8 -6.70 9.73 -4.83
C ARG A 8 -6.53 8.48 -5.69
N VAL A 9 -6.68 7.31 -5.08
CA VAL A 9 -6.45 6.01 -5.73
C VAL A 9 -7.76 5.25 -5.80
N GLU A 10 -8.21 4.96 -7.01
CA GLU A 10 -9.42 4.17 -7.27
C GLU A 10 -9.05 2.71 -7.54
N THR A 11 -9.87 1.80 -7.05
CA THR A 11 -9.69 0.35 -7.22
C THR A 11 -10.75 -0.22 -8.17
N PRO A 12 -10.54 -1.43 -8.72
CA PRO A 12 -11.50 -2.04 -9.66
C PRO A 12 -12.90 -2.31 -9.08
N ASP A 13 -13.02 -2.44 -7.76
CA ASP A 13 -14.29 -2.56 -7.03
C ASP A 13 -15.02 -1.21 -6.86
N GLY A 14 -14.45 -0.11 -7.38
CA GLY A 14 -15.03 1.22 -7.34
C GLY A 14 -14.81 1.97 -6.03
N SER A 15 -14.07 1.39 -5.07
CA SER A 15 -13.67 2.11 -3.86
C SER A 15 -12.48 3.05 -4.14
N ALA A 16 -12.33 4.07 -3.29
CA ALA A 16 -11.28 5.07 -3.42
C ALA A 16 -10.62 5.36 -2.06
N VAL A 17 -9.30 5.57 -2.07
CA VAL A 17 -8.52 6.00 -0.90
C VAL A 17 -7.76 7.27 -1.23
N GLU A 18 -7.86 8.25 -0.35
CA GLU A 18 -7.17 9.54 -0.46
C GLU A 18 -5.99 9.61 0.50
N SER A 19 -4.90 10.26 0.07
CA SER A 19 -3.77 10.58 0.92
C SER A 19 -3.20 11.95 0.55
N ASP A 20 -3.08 12.79 1.57
CA ASP A 20 -2.55 14.16 1.53
C ASP A 20 -1.02 14.22 1.65
N ARG A 21 -0.36 13.06 1.84
CA ARG A 21 1.10 13.00 1.99
C ARG A 21 1.80 13.34 0.68
N PHE A 22 2.91 14.06 0.77
CA PHE A 22 3.76 14.41 -0.38
C PHE A 22 4.37 13.19 -1.09
N MET A 23 4.45 12.04 -0.41
CA MET A 23 4.91 10.79 -0.99
C MET A 23 4.14 9.61 -0.40
N VAL A 24 3.60 8.76 -1.27
CA VAL A 24 2.70 7.66 -0.92
C VAL A 24 3.23 6.36 -1.49
N ALA A 25 3.24 5.31 -0.68
CA ALA A 25 3.63 3.98 -1.11
C ALA A 25 2.38 3.20 -1.57
N ILE A 26 2.32 2.87 -2.87
CA ILE A 26 1.25 2.04 -3.46
C ILE A 26 1.65 0.56 -3.44
N CYS A 27 0.71 -0.28 -3.03
CA CYS A 27 0.86 -1.72 -2.98
C CYS A 27 0.79 -2.32 -4.39
N THR A 28 1.86 -2.99 -4.80
CA THR A 28 1.91 -3.75 -6.05
C THR A 28 1.90 -5.27 -5.82
N CYS A 29 1.96 -5.72 -4.56
CA CYS A 29 2.04 -7.13 -4.20
C CYS A 29 0.69 -7.77 -3.79
N ARG A 30 -0.37 -6.97 -3.63
CA ARG A 30 -1.71 -7.38 -3.16
C ARG A 30 -1.76 -8.07 -1.79
N ARG A 31 -0.72 -7.95 -0.97
CA ARG A 31 -0.68 -8.51 0.41
C ARG A 31 -1.06 -7.50 1.50
N SER A 32 -1.28 -6.24 1.13
CA SER A 32 -1.56 -5.20 2.11
C SER A 32 -2.95 -5.38 2.72
N LYS A 33 -3.05 -5.16 4.03
CA LYS A 33 -4.34 -5.09 4.74
C LYS A 33 -5.06 -3.76 4.54
N THR A 34 -4.34 -2.75 4.06
CA THR A 34 -4.86 -1.40 3.77
C THR A 34 -4.76 -1.11 2.27
N TYR A 35 -5.01 -2.13 1.44
CA TYR A 35 -5.02 -1.98 -0.02
C TYR A 35 -5.93 -0.80 -0.41
N PRO A 36 -5.50 0.11 -1.31
CA PRO A 36 -4.36 0.01 -2.23
C PRO A 36 -3.00 0.52 -1.70
N LEU A 37 -2.94 1.01 -0.46
CA LEU A 37 -1.70 1.53 0.13
C LEU A 37 -0.77 0.40 0.58
N CYS A 38 0.53 0.67 0.66
CA CYS A 38 1.52 -0.28 1.18
C CYS A 38 1.67 -0.15 2.70
N ASP A 39 1.44 -1.25 3.41
CA ASP A 39 1.58 -1.39 4.87
C ASP A 39 2.80 -2.23 5.26
N THR A 40 3.76 -2.39 4.34
CA THR A 40 4.94 -3.27 4.45
C THR A 40 4.67 -4.78 4.52
N SER A 41 3.42 -5.24 4.34
CA SER A 41 3.07 -6.67 4.34
C SER A 41 3.74 -7.49 3.23
N HIS A 42 4.36 -6.84 2.23
CA HIS A 42 5.20 -7.51 1.23
C HIS A 42 6.44 -8.16 1.85
N ARG A 43 6.93 -7.64 2.99
CA ARG A 43 8.10 -8.19 3.68
C ARG A 43 7.75 -9.54 4.26
N LYS A 44 8.48 -10.58 3.86
CA LYS A 44 8.35 -11.92 4.44
C LYS A 44 8.71 -11.84 5.91
N LYS A 45 7.79 -12.21 6.82
CA LYS A 45 8.12 -12.41 8.23
C LYS A 45 9.09 -13.60 8.31
N ARG A 46 10.36 -13.34 8.63
CA ARG A 46 11.28 -14.40 9.04
C ARG A 46 10.88 -14.78 10.47
N ARG A 47 10.37 -16.00 10.67
CA ARG A 47 10.25 -16.56 12.01
C ARG A 47 11.69 -16.72 12.53
N PRO A 48 12.05 -16.20 13.71
CA PRO A 48 13.32 -16.58 14.33
C PRO A 48 13.35 -18.10 14.43
N THR A 49 14.43 -18.73 13.96
CA THR A 49 14.68 -20.13 14.26
C THR A 49 14.78 -20.24 15.79
N PRO A 50 14.11 -21.21 16.43
CA PRO A 50 14.25 -21.44 17.87
C PRO A 50 15.71 -21.60 18.29
#